data_AF-A0A257RX22-F1
#
_entry.id   AF-A0A257RX22-F1
#
_cell.length_a   1.000
_cell.length_b   1.000
_cell.length_c   1.000
_cell.angle_alpha   90.00
_cell.angle_beta   90.00
_cell.angle_gamma   90.00
#
_symmetry.space_group_name_H-M   'P 1'
#
loop_
_entity.id
_entity.type
_entity.pdbx_description
1 polymer ?
#
loop_
_entity_poly.entity_id
_entity_poly.type
_entity_poly.pdbx_seq_one_letter_code
_entity_poly.pdbx_strand_id
1 'polypeptide(L)'
;MMIFQQYPAAFAVALAPLALDDISRHFAARPSHAALLRVGLVWAPVVLVYVPGMAAAALRPDPAKPAGRCALQSATRLLAPTEGQIVLTDPGLVPELIYRTQAIGVGSLYHHGLRAFMRDRAAWRTPAGAAEPTAVRVTKAKFVLFCAARGNDSALVAGAKQGALWHMLAANTPPPWLKRVGQAGGYQLYLIRPQAKP
;
A
#
# COMPACT_ATOMS: atom_id res chain seq x y z
N MET A 1 -4.04 32.53 9.75
CA MET A 1 -2.71 33.12 9.97
C MET A 1 -1.80 32.75 8.79
N MET A 2 -2.04 33.36 7.61
CA MET A 2 -1.36 33.00 6.34
C MET A 2 -0.39 34.09 5.82
N ILE A 3 -0.42 35.30 6.39
CA ILE A 3 0.36 36.44 5.88
C ILE A 3 1.85 36.29 6.25
N PHE A 4 2.17 35.76 7.43
CA PHE A 4 3.56 35.59 7.88
C PHE A 4 4.34 34.48 7.14
N GLN A 5 3.66 33.55 6.46
CA GLN A 5 4.32 32.50 5.65
C GLN A 5 4.75 32.98 4.26
N GLN A 6 4.23 34.13 3.79
CA GLN A 6 4.52 34.63 2.45
C GLN A 6 5.79 35.49 2.38
N TYR A 7 6.20 36.10 3.50
CA TYR A 7 7.39 36.94 3.56
C TYR A 7 8.69 36.20 3.17
N PRO A 8 8.99 34.99 3.69
CA PRO A 8 10.24 34.29 3.34
C PRO A 8 10.34 33.93 1.86
N ALA A 9 9.20 33.58 1.23
CA ALA A 9 9.14 33.24 -0.19
C ALA A 9 9.42 34.48 -1.07
N ALA A 10 8.87 35.64 -0.70
CA ALA A 10 9.13 36.90 -1.41
C ALA A 10 10.60 37.31 -1.32
N PHE A 11 11.23 37.17 -0.14
CA PHE A 11 12.67 37.43 0.03
C PHE A 11 13.54 36.45 -0.77
N ALA A 12 13.19 35.16 -0.80
CA ALA A 12 13.93 34.17 -1.57
C ALA A 12 13.88 34.45 -3.09
N VAL A 13 12.72 34.86 -3.61
CA VAL A 13 12.56 35.25 -5.01
C VAL A 13 13.35 36.51 -5.35
N ALA A 14 13.40 37.49 -4.43
CA ALA A 14 14.18 38.72 -4.63
C ALA A 14 15.70 38.50 -4.58
N LEU A 15 16.18 37.54 -3.76
CA LEU A 15 17.60 37.22 -3.61
C LEU A 15 18.13 36.25 -4.69
N ALA A 16 17.25 35.44 -5.30
CA ALA A 16 17.63 34.50 -6.35
C ALA A 16 18.37 35.14 -7.55
N PRO A 17 17.93 36.25 -8.16
CA PRO A 17 18.68 36.88 -9.26
C PRO A 17 20.03 37.43 -8.82
N LEU A 18 20.16 37.93 -7.58
CA LEU A 18 21.44 38.41 -7.03
C LEU A 18 22.43 37.26 -6.85
N ALA A 19 21.98 36.11 -6.33
CA ALA A 19 22.81 34.92 -6.20
C ALA A 19 23.21 34.32 -7.56
N LEU A 20 22.30 34.32 -8.55
CA LEU A 20 22.62 33.88 -9.91
C LEU A 20 23.66 34.78 -10.58
N ASP A 21 23.56 36.09 -10.37
CA ASP A 21 24.50 37.07 -10.92
C ASP A 21 25.88 36.98 -10.24
N ASP A 22 25.93 36.78 -8.92
CA ASP A 22 27.19 36.56 -8.20
C ASP A 22 27.91 35.28 -8.66
N ILE A 23 27.18 34.16 -8.81
CA ILE A 23 27.72 32.91 -9.40
C ILE A 23 28.27 33.16 -10.81
N SER A 24 27.58 34.00 -11.60
CA SER A 24 27.99 34.32 -12.97
C SER A 24 29.30 35.09 -13.03
N ARG A 25 29.48 36.05 -12.12
CA ARG A 25 30.67 36.88 -12.03
C ARG A 25 31.85 36.11 -11.44
N HIS A 26 31.62 35.36 -10.36
CA HIS A 26 32.68 34.63 -9.65
C HIS A 26 33.24 33.44 -10.45
N PHE A 27 32.39 32.80 -11.28
CA PHE A 27 32.78 31.65 -12.12
C PHE A 27 32.86 31.99 -13.60
N ALA A 28 33.02 33.27 -13.96
CA ALA A 28 33.10 33.73 -15.36
C ALA A 28 34.21 33.01 -16.16
N ALA A 29 35.33 32.70 -15.52
CA ALA A 29 36.44 31.97 -16.13
C ALA A 29 36.18 30.46 -16.33
N ARG A 30 35.10 29.91 -15.76
CA ARG A 30 34.74 28.48 -15.83
C ARG A 30 33.24 28.32 -16.10
N PRO A 31 32.80 28.49 -17.36
CA PRO A 31 31.37 28.57 -17.71
C PRO A 31 30.58 27.29 -17.39
N SER A 32 31.23 26.11 -17.45
CA SER A 32 30.62 24.84 -17.06
C SER A 32 30.28 24.75 -15.56
N HIS A 33 31.17 25.27 -14.71
CA HIS A 33 30.92 25.34 -13.25
C HIS A 33 29.83 26.36 -12.92
N ALA A 34 29.82 27.52 -13.58
CA ALA A 34 28.76 28.51 -13.43
C ALA A 34 27.39 27.93 -13.80
N ALA A 35 27.31 27.17 -14.90
CA ALA A 35 26.07 26.51 -15.33
C ALA A 35 25.57 25.49 -14.29
N LEU A 36 26.45 24.63 -13.77
CA LEU A 36 26.09 23.64 -12.74
C LEU A 36 25.57 24.30 -11.45
N LEU A 37 26.22 25.37 -10.99
CA LEU A 37 25.82 26.08 -9.78
C LEU A 37 24.47 26.80 -9.94
N ARG A 38 24.21 27.40 -11.10
CA ARG A 38 22.90 28.03 -11.38
C ARG A 38 21.78 26.99 -11.41
N VAL A 39 22.00 25.85 -12.07
CA VAL A 39 21.03 24.74 -12.10
C VAL A 39 20.80 24.19 -10.69
N GLY A 40 21.87 24.03 -9.90
CA GLY A 40 21.80 23.62 -8.51
C GLY A 40 20.97 24.58 -7.66
N LEU A 41 21.18 25.89 -7.81
CA LEU A 41 20.44 26.93 -7.07
C LEU A 41 18.93 26.91 -7.39
N VAL A 42 18.57 26.69 -8.66
CA VAL A 42 17.16 26.60 -9.09
C VAL A 42 16.49 25.33 -8.55
N TRP A 43 17.21 24.20 -8.50
CA TRP A 43 16.67 22.93 -8.01
C TRP A 43 16.71 22.75 -6.50
N ALA A 44 17.57 23.49 -5.80
CA ALA A 44 17.72 23.43 -4.34
C ALA A 44 16.38 23.46 -3.57
N PRO A 45 15.45 24.40 -3.80
CA PRO A 45 14.18 24.44 -3.07
C PRO A 45 13.29 23.23 -3.33
N VAL A 46 13.30 22.70 -4.57
CA VAL A 46 12.54 21.48 -4.90
C VAL A 46 13.10 20.30 -4.13
N VAL A 47 14.43 20.12 -4.14
CA VAL A 47 15.10 19.02 -3.43
C VAL A 47 14.90 19.14 -1.91
N LEU A 48 14.99 20.35 -1.35
CA LEU A 48 14.89 20.58 0.09
C LEU A 48 13.56 20.10 0.69
N VAL A 49 12.45 20.25 -0.06
CA VAL A 49 11.12 19.79 0.37
C VAL A 49 11.08 18.26 0.58
N TYR A 50 11.88 17.51 -0.17
CA TYR A 50 11.93 16.05 -0.06
C TYR A 50 12.93 15.53 0.97
N VAL A 51 13.86 16.37 1.47
CA VAL A 51 14.91 15.97 2.43
C VAL A 51 14.34 15.30 3.69
N PRO A 52 13.29 15.81 4.36
CA PRO A 52 12.71 15.15 5.53
C PRO A 52 12.16 13.76 5.20
N GLY A 53 11.55 13.60 4.02
CA GLY A 53 11.03 12.32 3.54
C GLY A 53 12.14 11.32 3.22
N MET A 54 13.24 11.78 2.62
CA MET A 54 14.41 10.93 2.35
C MET A 54 15.15 10.52 3.63
N ALA A 55 15.33 11.43 4.58
CA ALA A 55 15.91 11.13 5.88
C ALA A 55 15.06 10.13 6.67
N ALA A 56 13.74 10.30 6.66
CA ALA A 56 12.82 9.35 7.27
C ALA A 56 12.84 7.98 6.58
N ALA A 57 13.05 7.92 5.26
CA ALA A 57 13.21 6.67 4.52
C ALA A 57 14.55 5.98 4.82
N ALA A 58 15.64 6.73 4.93
CA ALA A 58 16.96 6.19 5.23
C ALA A 58 17.09 5.63 6.66
N LEU A 59 16.30 6.16 7.59
CA LEU A 59 16.23 5.68 8.98
C LEU A 59 15.30 4.49 9.17
N ARG A 60 14.53 4.10 8.13
CA ARG A 60 13.68 2.91 8.23
C ARG A 60 14.55 1.67 8.05
N PRO A 61 14.48 0.70 8.98
CA PRO A 61 15.10 -0.59 8.75
C PRO A 61 14.53 -1.19 7.47
N ASP A 62 15.40 -1.74 6.63
CA ASP A 62 14.99 -2.40 5.40
C ASP A 62 13.97 -3.49 5.76
N PRO A 63 12.70 -3.39 5.32
CA PRO A 63 11.73 -4.43 5.61
C PRO A 63 12.29 -5.73 5.03
N ALA A 64 12.33 -6.78 5.85
CA ALA A 64 12.73 -8.11 5.41
C ALA A 64 12.06 -8.39 4.06
N LYS A 65 12.86 -8.63 3.01
CA LYS A 65 12.37 -8.76 1.64
C LYS A 65 11.15 -9.67 1.64
N PRO A 66 9.97 -9.18 1.23
CA PRO A 66 8.80 -10.02 1.24
C PRO A 66 9.05 -11.29 0.40
N ALA A 67 8.51 -12.41 0.87
CA ALA A 67 8.58 -13.67 0.15
C ALA A 67 7.89 -13.52 -1.22
N GLY A 68 8.69 -13.38 -2.27
CA GLY A 68 8.25 -13.34 -3.67
C GLY A 68 7.50 -12.07 -4.06
N ARG A 69 7.24 -11.90 -5.36
CA ARG A 69 6.28 -10.91 -5.89
C ARG A 69 4.96 -11.61 -6.12
N CYS A 70 3.85 -10.98 -5.75
CA CYS A 70 2.52 -11.51 -6.06
C CYS A 70 2.11 -11.16 -7.49
N ALA A 71 2.09 -12.17 -8.36
CA ALA A 71 1.78 -11.99 -9.78
C ALA A 71 0.27 -12.06 -10.01
N LEU A 72 -0.34 -10.96 -10.46
CA LEU A 72 -1.79 -10.85 -10.62
C LEU A 72 -2.38 -11.90 -11.56
N GLN A 73 -1.66 -12.26 -12.62
CA GLN A 73 -2.06 -13.35 -13.51
C GLN A 73 -2.23 -14.70 -12.77
N SER A 74 -1.46 -14.93 -11.70
CA SER A 74 -1.61 -16.13 -10.87
C SER A 74 -2.86 -16.08 -10.00
N ALA A 75 -3.20 -14.91 -9.44
CA ALA A 75 -4.47 -14.71 -8.74
C ALA A 75 -5.67 -14.98 -9.66
N THR A 76 -5.61 -14.54 -10.92
CA THR A 76 -6.71 -14.75 -11.88
C THR A 76 -6.94 -16.23 -12.19
N ARG A 77 -5.88 -17.03 -12.33
CA ARG A 77 -6.01 -18.49 -12.53
C ARG A 77 -6.56 -19.18 -11.29
N LEU A 78 -6.13 -18.77 -10.10
CA LEU A 78 -6.64 -19.31 -8.84
C LEU A 78 -8.12 -19.00 -8.63
N LEU A 79 -8.58 -17.82 -9.05
CA LEU A 79 -9.95 -17.35 -8.86
C LEU A 79 -10.89 -17.68 -10.03
N ALA A 80 -10.39 -18.19 -11.17
CA ALA A 80 -11.22 -18.63 -12.27
C ALA A 80 -12.41 -19.55 -11.86
N PRO A 81 -12.25 -20.54 -10.95
CA PRO A 81 -13.38 -21.37 -10.51
C PRO A 81 -14.30 -20.70 -9.47
N THR A 82 -14.11 -19.42 -9.16
CA THR A 82 -14.85 -18.69 -8.11
C THR A 82 -15.79 -17.61 -8.66
N GLU A 83 -16.21 -17.75 -9.92
CA GLU A 83 -17.17 -16.86 -10.58
C GLU A 83 -18.40 -16.58 -9.70
N GLY A 84 -18.74 -15.30 -9.57
CA GLY A 84 -19.87 -14.82 -8.77
C GLY A 84 -19.71 -14.99 -7.24
N GLN A 85 -18.60 -15.55 -6.76
CA GLN A 85 -18.37 -15.73 -5.33
C GLN A 85 -17.70 -14.49 -4.73
N ILE A 86 -18.01 -14.23 -3.46
CA ILE A 86 -17.42 -13.11 -2.73
C ILE A 86 -16.05 -13.52 -2.19
N VAL A 87 -15.03 -12.70 -2.46
CA VAL A 87 -13.64 -12.95 -2.10
C VAL A 87 -13.12 -11.80 -1.24
N LEU A 88 -12.64 -12.15 -0.04
CA LEU A 88 -11.87 -11.25 0.81
C LEU A 88 -10.44 -11.18 0.26
N THR A 89 -10.02 -10.02 -0.22
CA THR A 89 -8.70 -9.81 -0.82
C THR A 89 -8.29 -8.35 -0.68
N ASP A 90 -7.10 -8.00 -1.17
CA ASP A 90 -6.68 -6.61 -1.19
C ASP A 90 -7.57 -5.77 -2.12
N PRO A 91 -8.17 -4.67 -1.63
CA PRO A 91 -9.16 -3.90 -2.38
C PRO A 91 -8.57 -3.21 -3.62
N GLY A 92 -7.24 -3.07 -3.71
CA GLY A 92 -6.56 -2.57 -4.90
C GLY A 92 -6.52 -3.57 -6.06
N LEU A 93 -6.72 -4.87 -5.82
CA LEU A 93 -6.72 -5.90 -6.87
C LEU A 93 -8.12 -6.12 -7.48
N VAL A 94 -9.16 -5.77 -6.74
CA VAL A 94 -10.55 -6.07 -7.08
C VAL A 94 -10.98 -5.59 -8.47
N PRO A 95 -10.61 -4.38 -8.96
CA PRO A 95 -10.97 -3.95 -10.31
C PRO A 95 -10.49 -4.90 -11.42
N GLU A 96 -9.28 -5.43 -11.30
CA GLU A 96 -8.73 -6.34 -12.31
C GLU A 96 -9.25 -7.77 -12.12
N LEU A 97 -9.46 -8.20 -10.88
CA LEU A 97 -10.02 -9.51 -10.58
C LEU A 97 -11.46 -9.64 -11.09
N ILE A 98 -12.32 -8.65 -10.84
CA ILE A 98 -13.70 -8.69 -11.32
C ILE A 98 -13.75 -8.69 -12.85
N TYR A 99 -12.87 -7.93 -13.50
CA TYR A 99 -12.78 -7.89 -14.96
C TYR A 99 -12.36 -9.23 -15.57
N ARG A 100 -11.44 -9.97 -14.92
CA ARG A 100 -10.87 -11.20 -15.48
C ARG A 100 -11.56 -12.50 -15.04
N THR A 101 -12.18 -12.51 -13.86
CA THR A 101 -12.72 -13.75 -13.26
C THR A 101 -14.14 -13.62 -12.74
N GLN A 102 -14.73 -12.42 -12.78
CA GLN A 102 -16.04 -12.13 -12.17
C GLN A 102 -16.12 -12.48 -10.68
N ALA A 103 -14.98 -12.58 -9.98
CA ALA A 103 -14.95 -12.72 -8.53
C ALA A 103 -15.32 -11.38 -7.89
N ILE A 104 -16.20 -11.41 -6.89
CA ILE A 104 -16.72 -10.20 -6.26
C ILE A 104 -15.86 -9.87 -5.03
N GLY A 105 -15.03 -8.83 -5.13
CA GLY A 105 -14.24 -8.38 -3.97
C GLY A 105 -15.12 -7.78 -2.86
N VAL A 106 -14.77 -8.02 -1.59
CA VAL A 106 -15.50 -7.46 -0.44
C VAL A 106 -15.49 -5.92 -0.43
N GLY A 107 -14.36 -5.32 -0.81
CA GLY A 107 -14.18 -3.88 -0.91
C GLY A 107 -13.34 -3.52 -2.12
N SER A 108 -13.44 -2.28 -2.59
CA SER A 108 -12.63 -1.73 -3.68
C SER A 108 -12.28 -0.27 -3.39
N LEU A 109 -11.21 0.23 -4.01
CA LEU A 109 -10.74 1.62 -3.82
C LEU A 109 -11.51 2.66 -4.67
N TYR A 110 -12.76 2.39 -5.05
CA TYR A 110 -13.60 3.34 -5.79
C TYR A 110 -14.32 4.33 -4.86
N HIS A 111 -14.58 5.55 -5.37
CA HIS A 111 -15.13 6.69 -4.61
C HIS A 111 -16.39 6.37 -3.79
N HIS A 112 -17.27 5.49 -4.28
CA HIS A 112 -18.52 5.11 -3.58
C HIS A 112 -18.41 3.84 -2.73
N GLY A 113 -17.22 3.23 -2.67
CA GLY A 113 -16.97 1.93 -2.03
C GLY A 113 -16.61 1.99 -0.54
N LEU A 114 -16.60 3.16 0.10
CA LEU A 114 -16.01 3.33 1.44
C LEU A 114 -16.58 2.37 2.50
N ARG A 115 -17.91 2.15 2.52
CA ARG A 115 -18.52 1.19 3.47
C ARG A 115 -18.02 -0.23 3.25
N ALA A 116 -17.83 -0.63 2.01
CA ALA A 116 -17.34 -1.96 1.63
C ALA A 116 -15.85 -2.11 1.99
N PHE A 117 -15.04 -1.08 1.69
CA PHE A 117 -13.65 -0.99 2.12
C PHE A 117 -13.50 -1.07 3.65
N MET A 118 -14.36 -0.39 4.43
CA MET A 118 -14.28 -0.44 5.88
C MET A 118 -14.65 -1.82 6.45
N ARG A 119 -15.56 -2.57 5.80
CA ARG A 119 -15.85 -3.96 6.17
C ARG A 119 -14.68 -4.88 5.87
N ASP A 120 -14.07 -4.74 4.69
CA ASP A 120 -12.86 -5.46 4.29
C ASP A 120 -11.71 -5.21 5.28
N ARG A 121 -11.45 -3.93 5.56
CA ARG A 121 -10.48 -3.50 6.58
C ARG A 121 -10.76 -4.10 7.96
N ALA A 122 -12.02 -4.13 8.40
CA ALA A 122 -12.38 -4.72 9.68
C ALA A 122 -12.13 -6.23 9.72
N ALA A 123 -12.45 -6.95 8.63
CA ALA A 123 -12.23 -8.38 8.51
C ALA A 123 -10.74 -8.76 8.56
N TRP A 124 -9.85 -7.96 7.94
CA TRP A 124 -8.41 -8.22 8.00
C TRP A 124 -7.79 -8.00 9.39
N ARG A 125 -8.36 -7.07 10.17
CA ARG A 125 -7.83 -6.62 11.46
C ARG A 125 -8.42 -7.38 12.65
N THR A 126 -9.48 -8.14 12.44
CA THR A 126 -10.13 -8.88 13.52
C THR A 126 -9.20 -9.99 14.02
N PRO A 127 -9.14 -10.23 15.35
CA PRO A 127 -8.54 -11.43 15.89
C PRO A 127 -9.16 -12.68 15.26
N ALA A 128 -8.34 -13.59 14.77
CA ALA A 128 -8.79 -14.83 14.16
C ALA A 128 -8.45 -16.01 15.11
N GLY A 129 -9.46 -16.57 15.75
CA GLY A 129 -9.31 -17.70 16.67
C GLY A 129 -9.76 -19.02 16.04
N ALA A 130 -10.22 -19.94 16.89
CA ALA A 130 -10.79 -21.22 16.46
C ALA A 130 -12.07 -21.08 15.62
N ALA A 131 -12.84 -20.02 15.85
CA ALA A 131 -14.10 -19.75 15.16
C ALA A 131 -14.00 -18.60 14.16
N GLU A 132 -14.87 -18.62 13.13
CA GLU A 132 -14.98 -17.54 12.16
C GLU A 132 -15.46 -16.25 12.84
N PRO A 133 -14.65 -15.17 12.83
CA PRO A 133 -15.01 -13.93 13.49
C PRO A 133 -16.22 -13.25 12.83
N THR A 134 -17.06 -12.58 13.62
CA THR A 134 -18.22 -11.82 13.10
C THR A 134 -17.82 -10.83 12.00
N ALA A 135 -16.67 -10.17 12.14
CA ALA A 135 -16.16 -9.21 11.15
C ALA A 135 -15.86 -9.86 9.78
N VAL A 136 -15.47 -11.14 9.74
CA VAL A 136 -15.31 -11.92 8.50
C VAL A 136 -16.69 -12.34 7.99
N ARG A 137 -17.55 -12.87 8.87
CA ARG A 137 -18.89 -13.36 8.49
C ARG A 137 -19.77 -12.30 7.84
N VAL A 138 -19.74 -11.06 8.33
CA VAL A 138 -20.53 -9.95 7.73
C VAL A 138 -20.07 -9.55 6.34
N THR A 139 -18.85 -9.93 5.92
CA THR A 139 -18.39 -9.72 4.54
C THR A 139 -19.08 -10.66 3.55
N LYS A 140 -19.64 -11.79 4.04
CA LYS A 140 -20.19 -12.88 3.22
C LYS A 140 -19.17 -13.49 2.25
N ALA A 141 -17.87 -13.25 2.48
CA ALA A 141 -16.83 -13.88 1.70
C ALA A 141 -16.91 -15.41 1.85
N LYS A 142 -16.77 -16.10 0.72
CA LYS A 142 -16.61 -17.56 0.70
C LYS A 142 -15.13 -17.94 0.57
N PHE A 143 -14.35 -17.06 -0.04
CA PHE A 143 -12.92 -17.25 -0.23
C PHE A 143 -12.11 -16.09 0.35
N VAL A 144 -10.88 -16.40 0.75
CA VAL A 144 -9.86 -15.42 1.09
C VAL A 144 -8.69 -15.60 0.13
N LEU A 145 -8.38 -14.56 -0.66
CA LEU A 145 -7.18 -14.54 -1.50
C LEU A 145 -6.14 -13.66 -0.81
N PHE A 146 -5.10 -14.29 -0.29
CA PHE A 146 -4.03 -13.64 0.46
C PHE A 146 -2.71 -13.67 -0.32
N CYS A 147 -1.91 -12.61 -0.17
CA CYS A 147 -0.60 -12.46 -0.77
C CYS A 147 0.44 -12.23 0.35
N ALA A 148 1.32 -13.21 0.56
CA ALA A 148 2.35 -13.13 1.60
C ALA A 148 3.39 -12.04 1.32
N ALA A 149 3.58 -11.66 0.06
CA ALA A 149 4.54 -10.66 -0.36
C ALA A 149 4.23 -9.21 0.07
N ARG A 150 3.03 -8.93 0.58
CA ARG A 150 2.70 -7.57 1.07
C ARG A 150 3.07 -7.34 2.53
N GLY A 151 3.51 -8.38 3.26
CA GLY A 151 4.01 -8.26 4.63
C GLY A 151 3.07 -7.44 5.53
N ASN A 152 3.63 -6.69 6.48
CA ASN A 152 2.87 -5.83 7.40
C ASN A 152 2.71 -4.39 6.90
N ASP A 153 3.23 -4.07 5.71
CA ASP A 153 3.31 -2.70 5.18
C ASP A 153 2.01 -2.24 4.50
N SER A 154 0.99 -3.10 4.43
CA SER A 154 -0.30 -2.72 3.85
C SER A 154 -1.06 -1.74 4.75
N ALA A 155 -1.46 -0.59 4.18
CA ALA A 155 -2.33 0.38 4.85
C ALA A 155 -3.67 -0.23 5.32
N LEU A 156 -4.10 -1.32 4.69
CA LEU A 156 -5.28 -2.10 5.09
C LEU A 156 -5.16 -2.62 6.53
N VAL A 157 -3.94 -2.90 6.98
CA VAL A 157 -3.68 -3.55 8.28
C VAL A 157 -2.81 -2.73 9.22
N ALA A 158 -2.48 -1.49 8.87
CA ALA A 158 -1.73 -0.57 9.72
C ALA A 158 -2.32 -0.46 11.14
N GLY A 159 -1.62 -0.95 12.16
CA GLY A 159 -2.09 -1.01 13.55
C GLY A 159 -2.98 -2.21 13.91
N ALA A 160 -3.00 -3.27 13.09
CA ALA A 160 -3.63 -4.55 13.45
C ALA A 160 -2.82 -5.26 14.54
N LYS A 161 -3.50 -5.88 15.52
CA LYS A 161 -2.87 -6.65 16.61
C LYS A 161 -2.30 -7.98 16.09
N GLN A 162 -1.27 -8.54 16.73
CA GLN A 162 -0.57 -9.75 16.23
C GLN A 162 -1.45 -11.01 16.04
N GLY A 163 -2.62 -11.10 16.67
CA GLY A 163 -3.59 -12.18 16.45
C GLY A 163 -4.59 -11.92 15.31
N ALA A 164 -4.43 -10.84 14.55
CA ALA A 164 -5.35 -10.51 13.47
C ALA A 164 -5.21 -11.49 12.29
N LEU A 165 -6.30 -11.67 11.54
CA LEU A 165 -6.35 -12.56 10.37
C LEU A 165 -5.15 -12.36 9.43
N TRP A 166 -4.82 -11.11 9.11
CA TRP A 166 -3.70 -10.79 8.24
C TRP A 166 -2.36 -11.34 8.76
N HIS A 167 -2.05 -11.09 10.04
CA HIS A 167 -0.79 -11.51 10.65
C HIS A 167 -0.67 -13.03 10.71
N MET A 168 -1.78 -13.72 10.99
CA MET A 168 -1.82 -15.19 10.97
C MET A 168 -1.56 -15.75 9.56
N LEU A 169 -2.17 -15.17 8.52
CA LEU A 169 -1.88 -15.61 7.15
C LEU A 169 -0.46 -15.26 6.71
N ALA A 170 0.06 -14.09 7.11
CA ALA A 170 1.44 -13.69 6.86
C ALA A 170 2.45 -14.64 7.53
N ALA A 171 2.14 -15.12 8.73
CA ALA A 171 2.91 -16.13 9.46
C ALA A 171 2.66 -17.58 8.95
N ASN A 172 1.86 -17.77 7.90
CA ASN A 172 1.48 -19.07 7.36
C ASN A 172 0.78 -19.99 8.40
N THR A 173 0.11 -19.41 9.39
CA THR A 173 -0.65 -20.09 10.44
C THR A 173 -2.16 -19.83 10.29
N PRO A 174 -2.81 -20.35 9.21
CA PRO A 174 -4.22 -20.07 8.98
C PRO A 174 -5.09 -20.63 10.11
N PRO A 175 -6.12 -19.88 10.55
CA PRO A 175 -7.06 -20.38 11.55
C PRO A 175 -7.86 -21.59 11.02
N PRO A 176 -8.38 -22.47 11.90
CA PRO A 176 -8.93 -23.78 11.51
C PRO A 176 -10.21 -23.71 10.65
N TRP A 177 -10.90 -22.57 10.65
CA TRP A 177 -12.05 -22.30 9.79
C TRP A 177 -11.66 -21.92 8.34
N LEU A 178 -10.37 -21.73 8.05
CA LEU A 178 -9.85 -21.57 6.69
C LEU A 178 -9.21 -22.86 6.17
N LYS A 179 -9.66 -23.32 5.00
CA LYS A 179 -9.02 -24.43 4.27
C LYS A 179 -8.27 -23.87 3.07
N ARG A 180 -6.96 -24.07 2.99
CA ARG A 180 -6.20 -23.75 1.77
C ARG A 180 -6.67 -24.65 0.63
N VAL A 181 -7.06 -24.06 -0.49
CA VAL A 181 -7.56 -24.77 -1.69
C VAL A 181 -6.67 -24.55 -2.91
N GLY A 182 -5.78 -23.57 -2.89
CA GLY A 182 -4.82 -23.35 -3.96
C GLY A 182 -3.69 -22.39 -3.57
N GLN A 183 -2.60 -22.45 -4.31
CA GLN A 183 -1.46 -21.55 -4.19
C GLN A 183 -0.79 -21.37 -5.55
N ALA A 184 -0.49 -20.12 -5.94
CA ALA A 184 0.21 -19.80 -7.19
C ALA A 184 0.78 -18.38 -7.14
N GLY A 185 2.02 -18.20 -7.62
CA GLY A 185 2.64 -16.87 -7.81
C GLY A 185 2.59 -15.97 -6.59
N GLY A 186 2.88 -16.50 -5.39
CA GLY A 186 2.86 -15.79 -4.11
C GLY A 186 1.47 -15.64 -3.46
N TYR A 187 0.41 -16.00 -4.17
CA TYR A 187 -0.95 -16.01 -3.65
C TYR A 187 -1.32 -17.35 -3.02
N GLN A 188 -2.11 -17.29 -1.96
CA GLN A 188 -2.75 -18.40 -1.30
C GLN A 188 -4.26 -18.17 -1.32
N LEU A 189 -5.01 -19.16 -1.81
CA LEU A 189 -6.47 -19.15 -1.83
C LEU A 189 -6.99 -20.06 -0.72
N TYR A 190 -7.85 -19.51 0.12
CA TYR A 190 -8.50 -20.21 1.21
C TYR A 190 -10.01 -20.22 1.01
N LEU A 191 -10.64 -21.35 1.30
CA LEU A 191 -12.09 -21.51 1.45
C LEU A 191 -12.46 -21.29 2.93
N ILE A 192 -13.44 -20.43 3.17
CA ILE A 192 -14.07 -20.27 4.49
C ILE A 192 -15.02 -21.45 4.70
N ARG A 193 -14.73 -22.30 5.70
CA ARG A 193 -15.59 -23.44 6.00
C ARG A 193 -16.87 -22.95 6.68
N PRO A 194 -18.05 -23.41 6.25
CA PRO A 194 -19.27 -23.21 7.01
C PRO A 194 -19.07 -23.81 8.40
N GLN A 195 -19.30 -23.02 9.45
CA GLN A 195 -19.38 -23.58 10.79
C GLN A 195 -20.65 -24.43 10.88
N ALA A 196 -20.55 -25.63 11.45
CA ALA A 196 -21.73 -26.38 11.84
C ALA A 196 -22.56 -25.51 12.77
N LYS A 197 -23.83 -25.31 12.43
CA LYS A 197 -24.79 -24.65 13.32
C LYS A 197 -24.89 -25.52 14.58
N PRO A 198 -24.74 -24.97 15.79
CA PRO A 198 -25.03 -25.72 17.01
C PRO A 198 -26.50 -26.17 17.01
#